data_AF-A0A110B1M7-F1
#
_entry.id   AF-A0A110B1M7-F1
#
_cell.length_a   1.000
_cell.length_b   1.000
_cell.length_c   1.000
_cell.angle_alpha   90.00
_cell.angle_beta   90.00
_cell.angle_gamma   90.00
#
_symmetry.space_group_name_H-M   'P 1'
#
loop_
_entity.id
_entity.type
_entity.pdbx_description
1 polymer ?
#
loop_
_entity_poly.entity_id
_entity_poly.type
_entity_poly.pdbx_seq_one_letter_code
_entity_poly.pdbx_strand_id
1 'polypeptide(L)' 'MNIKIANTLFDDGVFSAMYKAGFITTKIFIYREIYLWIEAQRKTRGLNKRQAVMEAEIKFRKDERTIWRALNSFEEGE' A
#
# COMPACT_ATOMS: atom_id res chain seq x y z
N MET A 1 -10.48 3.62 -7.21
CA MET A 1 -11.10 3.20 -5.92
C MET A 1 -10.94 4.37 -4.98
N ASN A 2 -12.02 4.94 -4.44
CA ASN A 2 -11.95 6.16 -3.63
C ASN A 2 -11.02 5.95 -2.41
N ILE A 3 -9.87 6.60 -2.43
CA ILE A 3 -8.80 6.43 -1.44
C ILE A 3 -9.29 6.81 -0.03
N LYS A 4 -10.19 7.80 0.09
CA LYS A 4 -10.80 8.17 1.38
C LYS A 4 -11.61 7.02 1.94
N ILE A 5 -12.47 6.40 1.13
CA ILE A 5 -13.28 5.25 1.53
C ILE A 5 -12.36 4.10 1.97
N ALA A 6 -11.30 3.81 1.23
CA ALA A 6 -10.40 2.74 1.60
C ALA A 6 -9.58 3.02 2.87
N ASN A 7 -9.29 4.29 3.19
CA ASN A 7 -8.68 4.69 4.46
C ASN A 7 -9.70 4.60 5.61
N THR A 8 -10.93 5.06 5.42
CA THR A 8 -12.01 4.90 6.40
C THR A 8 -12.29 3.43 6.72
N LEU A 9 -12.37 2.57 5.70
CA LEU A 9 -12.52 1.11 5.89
C LEU A 9 -11.32 0.45 6.59
N PHE A 10 -10.14 1.08 6.56
CA PHE A 10 -8.99 0.62 7.31
C PHE A 10 -9.07 1.08 8.77
N ASP A 11 -9.35 2.36 9.00
CA ASP A 11 -9.51 2.94 10.35
C ASP A 11 -10.65 2.25 11.12
N ASP A 12 -11.71 1.86 10.42
CA ASP A 12 -12.85 1.12 10.97
C ASP A 12 -12.57 -0.40 11.14
N GLY A 13 -11.38 -0.88 10.79
CA GLY A 13 -11.00 -2.30 10.87
C GLY A 13 -11.68 -3.22 9.86
N VAL A 14 -12.47 -2.66 8.93
CA VAL A 14 -13.22 -3.42 7.90
C VAL A 14 -12.28 -4.17 6.97
N PHE A 15 -11.13 -3.58 6.63
CA PHE A 15 -10.10 -4.27 5.83
C PHE A 15 -9.60 -5.56 6.51
N SER A 16 -9.36 -5.51 7.82
CA SER A 16 -8.98 -6.70 8.59
C SER A 16 -10.13 -7.69 8.71
N ALA A 17 -11.38 -7.22 8.82
CA ALA A 17 -12.56 -8.08 8.83
C ALA A 17 -12.75 -8.80 7.48
N MET A 18 -12.59 -8.10 6.36
CA MET A 18 -12.64 -8.68 5.01
C MET A 18 -11.53 -9.69 4.78
N TYR A 19 -10.33 -9.45 5.32
CA TYR A 19 -9.23 -10.42 5.25
C TYR A 19 -9.55 -11.69 6.04
N LYS A 20 -10.01 -11.55 7.30
CA LYS A 20 -10.39 -12.68 8.15
C LYS A 20 -11.57 -13.48 7.59
N ALA A 21 -12.50 -12.81 6.92
CA ALA A 21 -13.65 -13.44 6.27
C ALA A 21 -13.32 -14.01 4.87
N GLY A 22 -12.08 -13.91 4.40
CA GLY A 22 -11.63 -14.48 3.12
C GLY A 22 -12.06 -13.70 1.86
N PHE A 23 -12.63 -12.51 2.02
CA PHE A 23 -13.05 -11.66 0.89
C PHE A 23 -11.88 -10.97 0.18
N ILE A 24 -10.74 -10.81 0.86
CA ILE A 24 -9.51 -10.29 0.28
C ILE A 24 -8.33 -11.22 0.54
N THR A 25 -7.46 -11.34 -0.46
CA THR A 25 -6.27 -12.19 -0.35
C THR A 25 -5.16 -11.49 0.43
N THR A 26 -4.26 -12.27 1.03
CA THR A 26 -3.04 -11.76 1.71
C THR A 26 -2.22 -10.85 0.81
N LYS A 27 -2.24 -11.12 -0.51
CA LYS A 27 -1.55 -10.28 -1.51
C LYS A 27 -2.08 -8.85 -1.52
N ILE A 28 -3.40 -8.66 -1.52
CA ILE A 28 -4.03 -7.34 -1.53
C ILE A 28 -3.66 -6.58 -0.25
N PHE A 29 -3.68 -7.27 0.89
CA PHE A 29 -3.30 -6.68 2.17
C PHE A 29 -1.85 -6.19 2.17
N ILE A 30 -0.91 -7.04 1.74
CA ILE A 30 0.51 -6.67 1.63
C ILE A 30 0.71 -5.50 0.67
N TYR A 31 0.05 -5.51 -0.50
CA TYR A 31 0.19 -4.43 -1.46
C TYR A 31 -0.31 -3.11 -0.90
N ARG A 32 -1.38 -3.14 -0.10
CA ARG A 32 -1.92 -1.95 0.56
C ARG A 32 -0.98 -1.43 1.64
N GLU A 33 -0.40 -2.32 2.43
CA GLU A 33 0.60 -1.94 3.44
C GLU A 33 1.82 -1.25 2.80
N ILE A 34 2.32 -1.80 1.68
CA ILE A 34 3.40 -1.20 0.90
C ILE A 34 3.01 0.21 0.42
N TYR A 35 1.84 0.36 -0.19
CA TYR A 35 1.37 1.64 -0.70
C TYR A 35 1.28 2.71 0.40
N LEU A 36 0.65 2.37 1.52
CA LEU A 36 0.48 3.30 2.64
C LEU A 36 1.82 3.68 3.26
N TRP A 37 2.74 2.71 3.40
CA TRP A 37 4.07 2.97 3.92
C TRP A 37 4.85 3.93 3.03
N ILE A 38 4.83 3.73 1.70
CA ILE A 38 5.50 4.62 0.74
C ILE A 38 4.92 6.03 0.80
N GLU A 39 3.59 6.16 0.79
CA GLU A 39 2.94 7.47 0.90
C GLU A 39 3.28 8.17 2.22
N ALA A 40 3.38 7.43 3.32
CA ALA A 40 3.83 7.97 4.60
C ALA A 40 5.28 8.45 4.54
N GLN A 41 6.21 7.72 3.90
CA GLN A 41 7.60 8.18 3.75
C GLN A 41 7.69 9.44 2.88
N ARG A 42 6.94 9.49 1.78
CA ARG A 42 6.89 10.68 0.90
C ARG A 42 6.38 11.91 1.65
N LYS A 43 5.35 11.75 2.47
CA LYS A 43 4.76 12.86 3.25
C LYS A 43 5.60 13.29 4.44
N THR A 44 6.17 12.36 5.19
CA THR A 44 6.87 12.65 6.46
C THR A 44 8.33 13.05 6.24
N ARG A 45 9.01 12.44 5.26
CA ARG A 45 10.43 12.64 4.99
C ARG A 45 10.71 13.39 3.68
N GLY A 46 9.68 13.69 2.89
CA GLY A 46 9.84 14.37 1.61
C GLY A 46 10.56 13.53 0.56
N LEU A 47 10.61 12.19 0.72
CA LEU A 47 11.26 11.33 -0.26
C LEU A 47 10.57 11.42 -1.62
N ASN A 48 11.34 11.41 -2.69
CA ASN A 48 10.77 11.24 -4.01
C ASN A 48 10.30 9.78 -4.20
N LYS A 49 9.44 9.55 -5.20
CA LYS A 49 8.79 8.25 -5.43
C LYS A 49 9.80 7.11 -5.59
N ARG A 50 10.88 7.31 -6.35
CA ARG A 50 11.93 6.29 -6.55
C ARG A 50 12.68 5.96 -5.27
N GLN A 51 13.05 6.99 -4.49
CA GLN A 51 13.71 6.79 -3.19
C GLN A 51 12.85 5.98 -2.24
N ALA A 52 11.56 6.31 -2.13
CA ALA A 52 10.64 5.58 -1.27
C ALA A 52 10.42 4.13 -1.74
N VAL A 53 10.42 3.87 -3.05
CA VAL A 53 10.38 2.51 -3.62
C VAL A 53 11.62 1.70 -3.24
N MET A 54 12.81 2.26 -3.40
CA MET A 54 14.06 1.58 -3.03
C MET A 54 14.09 1.21 -1.53
N GLU A 55 13.64 2.11 -0.66
CA GLU A 55 13.58 1.78 0.78
C GLU A 55 12.51 0.72 1.08
N ALA A 56 11.40 0.72 0.36
CA ALA A 56 10.33 -0.26 0.52
C ALA A 56 10.78 -1.68 0.14
N GLU A 57 11.64 -1.84 -0.87
CA GLU A 57 12.23 -3.14 -1.22
C GLU A 57 12.93 -3.78 -0.02
N ILE A 58 13.75 -2.99 0.67
CA ILE A 58 14.48 -3.43 1.86
C ILE A 58 13.51 -3.71 3.00
N LYS A 59 12.56 -2.80 3.27
CA LYS A 59 11.60 -2.91 4.37
C LYS A 59 10.68 -4.13 4.25
N PHE A 60 10.18 -4.41 3.05
CA PHE A 60 9.22 -5.48 2.79
C PHE A 60 9.85 -6.77 2.26
N ARG A 61 11.16 -6.77 1.99
CA ARG A 61 11.91 -7.89 1.39
C ARG A 61 11.23 -8.39 0.11
N LYS A 62 10.91 -7.45 -0.78
CA LYS A 62 10.29 -7.69 -2.09
C LYS A 62 11.14 -7.05 -3.18
N ASP A 63 11.07 -7.61 -4.37
CA ASP A 63 11.69 -6.99 -5.55
C ASP A 63 11.01 -5.66 -5.92
N GLU A 64 11.79 -4.77 -6.54
CA GLU A 64 11.34 -3.46 -7.03
C GLU A 64 10.04 -3.55 -7.85
N ARG A 65 9.93 -4.55 -8.72
CA ARG A 65 8.76 -4.76 -9.59
C ARG A 65 7.49 -4.99 -8.77
N THR A 66 7.58 -5.73 -7.68
CA THR A 66 6.47 -6.01 -6.77
C THR A 66 6.07 -4.75 -6.01
N ILE A 67 7.04 -3.93 -5.59
CA ILE A 67 6.76 -2.64 -4.96
C ILE A 67 6.03 -1.70 -5.93
N TRP A 68 6.51 -1.56 -7.18
CA TRP A 68 5.83 -0.75 -8.20
C TRP A 68 4.43 -1.26 -8.50
N ARG A 69 4.25 -2.58 -8.60
CA ARG A 69 2.91 -3.18 -8.78
C ARG A 69 1.97 -2.83 -7.63
N ALA A 70 2.45 -2.91 -6.40
CA ALA A 70 1.67 -2.52 -5.23
C ALA A 70 1.28 -1.04 -5.32
N LEU A 71 2.21 -0.17 -5.66
CA LEU A 71 1.95 1.26 -5.78
C LEU A 71 0.91 1.58 -6.86
N ASN A 72 1.13 1.05 -8.07
CA ASN A 72 0.26 1.26 -9.23
C ASN A 72 -1.12 0.60 -9.06
N SER A 73 -1.28 -0.34 -8.12
CA SER A 73 -2.60 -0.93 -7.82
C SER A 73 -3.54 0.04 -7.09
N PHE A 74 -2.99 1.11 -6.51
CA PHE A 74 -3.75 2.06 -5.67
C PHE A 74 -3.57 3.53 -6.05
N GLU A 75 -2.53 3.89 -6.81
CA GLU A 75 -2.53 5.15 -7.55
C GLU A 75 -3.67 5.09 -8.57
N GLU A 76 -4.64 5.99 -8.46
CA GLU A 76 -5.70 6.12 -9.45
C GLU A 76 -5.07 6.32 -10.82
N GLY A 77 -5.48 5.51 -11.80
CA GLY A 77 -5.16 5.80 -13.20
C GLY A 77 -5.76 7.15 -13.52
N GLU A 78 -4.92 8.09 -13.93
CA GLU A 78 -5.37 9.22 -14.76
C GLU A 78 -6.06 8.70 -16.03
#